data_AF-A0A7S4L025-F1
#
_entry.id   AF-A0A7S4L025-F1
#
_cell.length_a   1.000
_cell.length_b   1.000
_cell.length_c   1.000
_cell.angle_alpha   90.00
_cell.angle_beta   90.00
_cell.angle_gamma   90.00
#
_symmetry.space_group_name_H-M   'P 1'
#
loop_
_entity.id
_entity.type
_entity.pdbx_description
1 polymer ?
#
loop_
_entity_poly.entity_id
_entity_poly.type
_entity_poly.pdbx_seq_one_letter_code
_entity_poly.pdbx_strand_id
1 'polypeptide(L)'
;MFREQDHGLSLRGAEQCVHLASRLESMMRNARDREEECKTDAKRLSDPTTRIFSSSLTRAVETSILALTPLPGIRHGVQLMPDARERASCVPGLSYDCVALPRGQVASRALAELENLSAEEELPKHVTHACKEACQALADGSIQLDVSRVPAASSRWISSIEVDSSVDERIERLVRDLREQARSSDSRAAVCVGHSMLFLRLFKRHWAKAAKLHRGASADFFRSPLGRTLQTHALANCAIIAVDLDKDGRVVHARLLCDSGFRDGIIDSAKDVAAWKKS
;
A
#
# COMPACT_ATOMS: atom_id res chain seq x y z
N MET A 1 1.98 -18.89 20.75
CA MET A 1 1.78 -18.69 19.31
C MET A 1 3.05 -18.07 18.77
N PHE A 2 3.89 -18.86 18.09
CA PHE A 2 5.11 -18.35 17.47
C PHE A 2 4.70 -17.32 16.41
N ARG A 3 5.19 -16.08 16.51
CA ARG A 3 4.83 -15.01 15.55
C ARG A 3 5.48 -15.33 14.21
N GLU A 4 4.67 -15.59 13.20
CA GLU A 4 5.15 -15.79 11.84
C GLU A 4 5.89 -14.55 11.35
N GLN A 5 7.07 -14.76 10.77
CA GLN A 5 7.79 -13.72 10.03
C GLN A 5 7.17 -13.61 8.64
N ASP A 6 6.96 -12.39 8.18
CA ASP A 6 6.53 -12.09 6.81
C ASP A 6 5.32 -12.92 6.32
N HIS A 7 4.26 -12.94 7.13
CA HIS A 7 3.03 -13.67 6.85
C HIS A 7 2.30 -13.14 5.60
N GLY A 8 1.53 -14.02 4.95
CA GLY A 8 0.62 -13.66 3.86
C GLY A 8 -0.67 -12.99 4.33
N LEU A 9 -1.58 -12.75 3.40
CA LEU A 9 -2.92 -12.24 3.67
C LEU A 9 -3.75 -13.25 4.47
N SER A 10 -4.66 -12.76 5.30
CA SER A 10 -5.75 -13.58 5.84
C SER A 10 -6.87 -13.73 4.81
N LEU A 11 -7.80 -14.67 5.04
CA LEU A 11 -9.03 -14.82 4.23
C LEU A 11 -9.73 -13.48 3.99
N ARG A 12 -9.93 -12.73 5.07
CA ARG A 12 -10.58 -11.41 5.04
C ARG A 12 -9.72 -10.35 4.34
N GLY A 13 -8.39 -10.44 4.44
CA GLY A 13 -7.48 -9.57 3.69
C GLY A 13 -7.59 -9.82 2.18
N ALA A 14 -7.69 -11.08 1.76
CA ALA A 14 -7.91 -11.45 0.36
C ALA A 14 -9.27 -10.94 -0.16
N GLU A 15 -10.34 -11.08 0.62
CA GLU A 15 -11.65 -10.49 0.31
C GLU A 15 -11.55 -8.98 0.10
N GLN A 16 -10.91 -8.27 1.02
CA GLN A 16 -10.72 -6.82 0.89
C GLN A 16 -9.97 -6.43 -0.39
N CYS A 17 -8.98 -7.21 -0.81
CA CYS A 17 -8.24 -6.98 -2.06
C CYS A 17 -9.14 -7.15 -3.28
N VAL A 18 -9.92 -8.23 -3.36
CA VAL A 18 -10.81 -8.51 -4.50
C VAL A 18 -11.93 -7.48 -4.59
N HIS A 19 -12.48 -7.05 -3.46
CA HIS A 19 -13.45 -5.95 -3.43
C HIS A 19 -12.84 -4.62 -3.90
N LEU A 20 -11.61 -4.31 -3.49
CA LEU A 20 -10.89 -3.14 -3.97
C LEU A 20 -10.66 -3.20 -5.48
N ALA A 21 -10.27 -4.36 -6.02
CA ALA A 21 -10.10 -4.56 -7.47
C ALA A 21 -11.40 -4.30 -8.24
N SER A 22 -12.52 -4.89 -7.80
CA SER A 22 -13.83 -4.67 -8.42
C SER A 22 -14.23 -3.19 -8.43
N ARG A 23 -13.98 -2.47 -7.33
CA ARG A 23 -14.30 -1.05 -7.23
C ARG A 23 -13.36 -0.16 -8.04
N LEU A 24 -12.08 -0.51 -8.14
CA LEU A 24 -11.14 0.13 -9.05
C LEU A 24 -11.59 0.00 -10.50
N GLU A 25 -11.96 -1.21 -10.92
CA GLU A 25 -12.47 -1.46 -12.27
C GLU A 25 -13.74 -0.65 -12.54
N SER A 26 -14.67 -0.61 -11.58
CA SER A 26 -15.88 0.22 -11.67
C SER A 26 -15.56 1.71 -11.76
N MET A 27 -14.61 2.20 -10.96
CA MET A 27 -14.15 3.60 -11.01
C MET A 27 -13.57 3.96 -12.38
N MET A 28 -12.74 3.09 -12.96
CA MET A 28 -12.10 3.31 -14.25
C MET A 28 -13.12 3.28 -15.39
N ARG A 29 -14.07 2.32 -15.37
CA ARG A 29 -15.14 2.24 -16.38
C ARG A 29 -16.07 3.45 -16.36
N ASN A 30 -16.43 3.92 -15.16
CA ASN A 30 -17.38 5.02 -14.98
C ASN A 30 -16.71 6.40 -14.92
N ALA A 31 -15.43 6.51 -15.29
CA ALA A 31 -14.69 7.76 -15.17
C ALA A 31 -15.36 8.94 -15.89
N ARG A 32 -15.93 8.71 -17.09
CA ARG A 32 -16.54 9.75 -17.93
C ARG A 32 -17.63 10.57 -17.22
N ASP A 33 -18.36 9.95 -16.30
CA ASP A 33 -19.52 10.52 -15.62
C ASP A 33 -19.19 11.10 -14.23
N ARG A 34 -17.92 11.06 -13.80
CA ARG A 34 -17.48 11.55 -12.48
C ARG A 34 -17.11 13.03 -12.50
N GLU A 35 -16.79 13.57 -11.34
CA GLU A 35 -16.13 14.88 -11.21
C GLU A 35 -14.76 14.89 -11.90
N GLU A 36 -14.30 16.07 -12.33
CA GLU A 36 -13.08 16.23 -13.15
C GLU A 36 -11.80 15.73 -12.46
N GLU A 37 -11.72 15.87 -11.13
CA GLU A 37 -10.59 15.34 -10.35
C GLU A 37 -10.56 13.81 -10.39
N CYS A 38 -11.72 13.16 -10.18
CA CYS A 38 -11.85 11.72 -10.27
C CYS A 38 -11.54 11.20 -11.68
N LYS A 39 -11.92 11.94 -12.74
CA LYS A 39 -11.52 11.64 -14.13
C LYS A 39 -10.02 11.64 -14.29
N THR A 40 -9.36 12.65 -13.74
CA THR A 40 -7.91 12.79 -13.82
C THR A 40 -7.19 11.61 -13.17
N ASP A 41 -7.63 11.17 -11.99
CA ASP A 41 -7.03 10.01 -11.33
C ASP A 41 -7.33 8.70 -12.02
N ALA A 42 -8.58 8.48 -12.43
CA ALA A 42 -8.94 7.30 -13.19
C ALA A 42 -8.12 7.20 -14.49
N LYS A 43 -7.89 8.33 -15.17
CA LYS A 43 -7.02 8.41 -16.35
C LYS A 43 -5.58 8.05 -16.01
N ARG A 44 -5.00 8.62 -14.95
CA ARG A 44 -3.63 8.30 -14.49
C ARG A 44 -3.50 6.82 -14.14
N LEU A 45 -4.44 6.25 -13.40
CA LEU A 45 -4.43 4.83 -13.03
C LEU A 45 -4.64 3.89 -14.22
N SER A 46 -5.40 4.32 -15.23
CA SER A 46 -5.62 3.57 -16.47
C SER A 46 -4.48 3.70 -17.48
N ASP A 47 -3.48 4.55 -17.21
CA ASP A 47 -2.32 4.71 -18.07
C ASP A 47 -1.39 3.48 -17.91
N PRO A 48 -1.06 2.75 -19.00
CA PRO A 48 -0.14 1.63 -18.95
C PRO A 48 1.25 1.99 -18.41
N THR A 49 1.68 3.25 -18.51
CA THR A 49 2.98 3.70 -18.00
C THR A 49 2.99 3.96 -16.49
N THR A 50 1.85 3.86 -15.81
CA THR A 50 1.78 3.96 -14.35
C THR A 50 2.53 2.81 -13.69
N ARG A 51 3.56 3.17 -12.93
CA ARG A 51 4.42 2.22 -12.24
C ARG A 51 3.81 1.76 -10.93
N ILE A 52 3.94 0.47 -10.63
CA ILE A 52 3.44 -0.15 -9.40
C ILE A 52 4.63 -0.55 -8.53
N PHE A 53 4.61 -0.08 -7.30
CA PHE A 53 5.58 -0.35 -6.26
C PHE A 53 4.89 -1.07 -5.10
N SER A 54 5.60 -2.00 -4.49
CA SER A 54 5.11 -2.68 -3.29
C SER A 54 6.21 -2.76 -2.24
N SER A 55 5.83 -2.70 -0.97
CA SER A 55 6.64 -3.30 0.09
C SER A 55 7.06 -4.71 -0.29
N SER A 56 8.26 -5.11 0.12
CA SER A 56 8.77 -6.47 -0.08
C SER A 56 8.16 -7.52 0.85
N LEU A 57 7.35 -7.11 1.84
CA LEU A 57 6.61 -8.02 2.72
C LEU A 57 5.48 -8.75 1.96
N THR A 58 5.32 -10.05 2.20
CA THR A 58 4.44 -10.98 1.48
C THR A 58 3.03 -10.43 1.32
N ARG A 59 2.37 -10.06 2.42
CA ARG A 59 1.02 -9.48 2.40
C ARG A 59 0.85 -8.26 1.48
N ALA A 60 1.88 -7.43 1.33
CA ALA A 60 1.82 -6.26 0.44
C ALA A 60 2.02 -6.66 -1.03
N VAL A 61 2.88 -7.65 -1.29
CA VAL A 61 3.05 -8.24 -2.62
C VAL A 61 1.74 -8.86 -3.08
N GLU A 62 1.11 -9.70 -2.25
CA GLU A 62 -0.19 -10.31 -2.55
C GLU A 62 -1.28 -9.27 -2.74
N THR A 63 -1.34 -8.25 -1.88
CA THR A 63 -2.26 -7.11 -2.04
C THR A 63 -2.09 -6.44 -3.39
N SER A 64 -0.84 -6.23 -3.84
CA SER A 64 -0.55 -5.61 -5.14
C SER A 64 -1.10 -6.43 -6.30
N ILE A 65 -0.94 -7.76 -6.24
CA ILE A 65 -1.34 -8.66 -7.32
C ILE A 65 -2.86 -8.84 -7.35
N LEU A 66 -3.48 -9.01 -6.18
CA LEU A 66 -4.93 -9.22 -6.05
C LEU A 66 -5.74 -7.93 -6.24
N ALA A 67 -5.29 -6.80 -5.70
CA ALA A 67 -6.07 -5.56 -5.71
C ALA A 67 -5.83 -4.70 -6.95
N LEU A 68 -4.62 -4.73 -7.52
CA LEU A 68 -4.23 -3.83 -8.63
C LEU A 68 -4.26 -4.51 -10.00
N THR A 69 -4.74 -5.75 -10.08
CA THR A 69 -4.96 -6.49 -11.34
C THR A 69 -5.75 -5.70 -12.39
N PRO A 70 -6.74 -4.85 -12.04
CA PRO A 70 -7.42 -3.99 -13.02
C PRO A 70 -6.54 -2.91 -13.65
N LEU A 71 -5.41 -2.54 -13.03
CA LEU A 71 -4.54 -1.47 -13.52
C LEU A 71 -3.66 -1.99 -14.66
N PRO A 72 -3.66 -1.38 -15.86
CA PRO A 72 -2.83 -1.84 -16.97
C PRO A 72 -1.33 -1.88 -16.64
N GLY A 73 -0.87 -0.98 -15.77
CA GLY A 73 0.50 -0.92 -15.29
C GLY A 73 1.02 -2.19 -14.60
N ILE A 74 0.13 -3.02 -14.05
CA ILE A 74 0.51 -4.28 -13.36
C ILE A 74 1.23 -5.26 -14.30
N ARG A 75 0.95 -5.19 -15.61
CA ARG A 75 1.58 -6.02 -16.65
C ARG A 75 3.05 -5.67 -16.88
N HIS A 76 3.49 -4.49 -16.45
CA HIS A 76 4.91 -4.12 -16.45
C HIS A 76 5.65 -4.57 -15.18
N GLY A 77 4.95 -5.33 -14.33
CA GLY A 77 5.48 -5.86 -13.09
C GLY A 77 5.32 -4.92 -11.89
N VAL A 78 5.64 -5.46 -10.73
CA VAL A 78 5.62 -4.78 -9.43
C VAL A 78 7.06 -4.64 -8.95
N GLN A 79 7.53 -3.40 -8.80
CA GLN A 79 8.84 -3.16 -8.23
C GLN A 79 8.79 -3.20 -6.71
N LEU A 80 9.58 -4.09 -6.11
CA LEU A 80 9.62 -4.22 -4.66
C LEU A 80 10.54 -3.15 -4.06
N MET A 81 9.98 -2.37 -3.12
CA MET A 81 10.64 -1.30 -2.40
C MET A 81 10.81 -1.69 -0.93
N PRO A 82 12.01 -2.14 -0.53
CA PRO A 82 12.45 -2.24 0.86
C PRO A 82 12.01 -1.08 1.76
N ASP A 83 12.11 0.15 1.24
CA ASP A 83 11.78 1.36 1.99
C ASP A 83 10.27 1.51 2.26
N ALA A 84 9.41 0.76 1.55
CA ALA A 84 7.95 0.74 1.73
C ALA A 84 7.43 -0.25 2.79
N ARG A 85 8.32 -1.02 3.44
CA ARG A 85 7.96 -2.01 4.46
C ARG A 85 7.36 -1.38 5.73
N GLU A 86 6.74 -2.20 6.57
CA GLU A 86 6.23 -1.76 7.86
C GLU A 86 7.35 -1.30 8.81
N ARG A 87 7.02 -0.37 9.72
CA ARG A 87 7.92 0.06 10.79
C ARG A 87 8.20 -1.12 11.74
N ALA A 88 9.47 -1.40 12.00
CA ALA A 88 9.84 -2.29 13.09
C ALA A 88 9.51 -1.66 14.45
N SER A 89 8.90 -2.43 15.35
CA SER A 89 8.68 -1.97 16.72
C SER A 89 10.02 -1.57 17.36
N CYS A 90 9.99 -0.51 18.16
CA CYS A 90 11.16 -0.09 18.94
C CYS A 90 11.41 -1.01 20.15
N VAL A 91 10.50 -1.96 20.41
CA VAL A 91 10.58 -2.92 21.51
C VAL A 91 11.19 -4.23 21.00
N PRO A 92 12.34 -4.67 21.55
CA PRO A 92 12.96 -5.93 21.18
C PRO A 92 11.98 -7.11 21.29
N GLY A 93 11.98 -7.99 20.29
CA GLY A 93 11.14 -9.21 20.29
C GLY A 93 9.66 -8.98 19.91
N LEU A 94 9.23 -7.75 19.60
CA LEU A 94 7.87 -7.48 19.14
C LEU A 94 7.74 -7.28 17.62
N SER A 95 8.84 -7.27 16.86
CA SER A 95 8.92 -6.82 15.46
C SER A 95 9.13 -7.94 14.43
N TYR A 96 8.55 -9.13 14.61
CA TYR A 96 8.81 -10.24 13.66
C TYR A 96 8.04 -10.10 12.33
N ASP A 97 6.93 -9.38 12.34
CA ASP A 97 6.01 -9.15 11.22
C ASP A 97 6.49 -8.11 10.19
N CYS A 98 7.55 -7.36 10.52
CA CYS A 98 8.18 -6.38 9.64
C CYS A 98 9.51 -6.87 9.03
N VAL A 99 9.97 -8.08 9.39
CA VAL A 99 11.20 -8.67 8.85
C VAL A 99 10.86 -9.31 7.51
N ALA A 100 11.31 -8.68 6.43
CA ALA A 100 11.12 -9.19 5.08
C ALA A 100 12.05 -10.36 4.76
N LEU A 101 11.57 -11.23 3.89
CA LEU A 101 12.37 -12.30 3.30
C LEU A 101 13.50 -11.77 2.39
N PRO A 102 14.58 -12.55 2.20
CA PRO A 102 15.65 -12.19 1.28
C PRO A 102 15.18 -12.28 -0.18
N ARG A 103 15.87 -11.57 -1.09
CA ARG A 103 15.54 -11.46 -2.53
C ARG A 103 15.02 -12.75 -3.18
N GLY A 104 15.71 -13.88 -2.97
CA GLY A 104 15.41 -15.14 -3.62
C GLY A 104 14.18 -15.89 -3.08
N GLN A 105 13.55 -15.41 -2.02
CA GLN A 105 12.43 -16.09 -1.36
C GLN A 105 11.11 -15.33 -1.47
N VAL A 106 11.12 -14.04 -1.81
CA VAL A 106 9.91 -13.20 -1.80
C VAL A 106 8.85 -13.72 -2.77
N ALA A 107 9.23 -14.02 -4.01
CA ALA A 107 8.29 -14.48 -5.03
C ALA A 107 7.69 -15.87 -4.70
N SER A 108 8.54 -16.83 -4.30
CA SER A 108 8.09 -18.17 -3.93
C SER A 108 7.21 -18.16 -2.68
N ARG A 109 7.49 -17.26 -1.72
CA ARG A 109 6.65 -17.09 -0.54
C ARG A 109 5.27 -16.56 -0.91
N ALA A 110 5.21 -15.48 -1.68
CA ALA A 110 3.94 -14.90 -2.11
C ALA A 110 3.10 -15.91 -2.93
N LEU A 111 3.73 -16.68 -3.81
CA LEU A 111 3.05 -17.75 -4.54
C LEU A 111 2.49 -18.81 -3.60
N ALA A 112 3.30 -19.33 -2.67
CA ALA A 112 2.87 -20.38 -1.74
C ALA A 112 1.73 -19.92 -0.82
N GLU A 113 1.76 -18.67 -0.35
CA GLU A 113 0.70 -18.13 0.51
C GLU A 113 -0.60 -17.89 -0.27
N LEU A 114 -0.54 -17.46 -1.53
CA LEU A 114 -1.71 -17.39 -2.41
C LEU A 114 -2.28 -18.78 -2.76
N GLU A 115 -1.42 -19.78 -2.97
CA GLU A 115 -1.84 -21.17 -3.18
C GLU A 115 -2.57 -21.71 -1.95
N ASN A 116 -2.01 -21.48 -0.76
CA ASN A 116 -2.64 -21.83 0.51
C ASN A 116 -4.02 -21.16 0.63
N LEU A 117 -4.10 -19.84 0.42
CA LEU A 117 -5.37 -19.11 0.44
C LEU A 117 -6.38 -19.69 -0.56
N SER A 118 -5.95 -20.08 -1.75
CA SER A 118 -6.82 -20.65 -2.78
C SER A 118 -7.35 -22.06 -2.45
N ALA A 119 -6.72 -22.74 -1.51
CA ALA A 119 -7.11 -24.07 -1.03
C ALA A 119 -8.06 -24.02 0.18
N GLU A 120 -8.25 -22.86 0.79
CA GLU A 120 -9.12 -22.67 1.96
C GLU A 120 -10.61 -22.86 1.58
N GLU A 121 -11.27 -23.80 2.24
CA GLU A 121 -12.67 -24.17 1.94
C GLU A 121 -13.68 -23.07 2.28
N GLU A 122 -13.36 -22.23 3.28
CA GLU A 122 -14.22 -21.13 3.74
C GLU A 122 -14.18 -19.92 2.81
N LEU A 123 -13.22 -19.86 1.89
CA LEU A 123 -13.02 -18.69 1.05
C LEU A 123 -14.14 -18.56 -0.01
N PRO A 124 -14.75 -17.38 -0.20
CA PRO A 124 -15.76 -17.20 -1.23
C PRO A 124 -15.23 -17.54 -2.63
N LYS A 125 -16.03 -18.24 -3.45
CA LYS A 125 -15.62 -18.73 -4.78
C LYS A 125 -14.97 -17.68 -5.69
N HIS A 126 -15.47 -16.45 -5.65
CA HIS A 126 -14.93 -15.34 -6.46
C HIS A 126 -13.55 -14.89 -5.98
N VAL A 127 -13.27 -14.99 -4.68
CA VAL A 127 -11.95 -14.72 -4.11
C VAL A 127 -11.01 -15.88 -4.38
N THR A 128 -11.47 -17.13 -4.24
CA THR A 128 -10.71 -18.32 -4.65
C THR A 128 -10.27 -18.25 -6.11
N HIS A 129 -11.16 -17.81 -7.01
CA HIS A 129 -10.85 -17.59 -8.42
C HIS A 129 -9.75 -16.55 -8.60
N ALA A 130 -9.89 -15.38 -7.96
CA ALA A 130 -8.90 -14.31 -8.03
C ALA A 130 -7.52 -14.77 -7.50
N CYS A 131 -7.47 -15.54 -6.41
CA CYS A 131 -6.22 -16.13 -5.91
C CYS A 131 -5.59 -17.07 -6.94
N LYS A 132 -6.38 -17.95 -7.58
CA LYS A 132 -5.87 -18.87 -8.62
C LYS A 132 -5.34 -18.11 -9.85
N GLU A 133 -6.03 -17.07 -10.28
CA GLU A 133 -5.56 -16.20 -11.36
C GLU A 133 -4.27 -15.48 -10.99
N ALA A 134 -4.15 -14.99 -9.75
CA ALA A 134 -2.93 -14.38 -9.24
C ALA A 134 -1.76 -15.38 -9.19
N CYS A 135 -1.99 -16.61 -8.72
CA CYS A 135 -0.98 -17.68 -8.74
C CYS A 135 -0.51 -17.97 -10.17
N GLN A 136 -1.46 -18.15 -11.10
CA GLN A 136 -1.17 -18.41 -12.50
C GLN A 136 -0.35 -17.26 -13.11
N ALA A 137 -0.74 -16.01 -12.83
CA ALA A 137 -0.06 -14.83 -13.35
C ALA A 137 1.38 -14.67 -12.86
N LEU A 138 1.67 -15.09 -11.62
CA LEU A 138 3.03 -15.18 -11.11
C LEU A 138 3.80 -16.34 -11.74
N ALA A 139 3.16 -17.50 -11.89
CA ALA A 139 3.81 -18.72 -12.39
C ALA A 139 4.18 -18.63 -13.88
N ASP A 140 3.34 -18.01 -14.71
CA ASP A 140 3.62 -17.78 -16.13
C ASP A 140 4.38 -16.49 -16.42
N GLY A 141 4.62 -15.66 -15.40
CA GLY A 141 5.37 -14.42 -15.52
C GLY A 141 4.63 -13.28 -16.21
N SER A 142 3.30 -13.37 -16.36
CA SER A 142 2.46 -12.25 -16.82
C SER A 142 2.43 -11.10 -15.81
N ILE A 143 2.67 -11.38 -14.53
CA ILE A 143 3.02 -10.39 -13.50
C ILE A 143 4.41 -10.72 -12.98
N GLN A 144 5.38 -9.83 -13.25
CA GLN A 144 6.76 -9.97 -12.80
C GLN A 144 6.99 -9.19 -11.51
N LEU A 145 7.73 -9.78 -10.56
CA LEU A 145 8.19 -9.07 -9.36
C LEU A 145 9.64 -8.61 -9.58
N ASP A 146 9.86 -7.30 -9.68
CA ASP A 146 11.22 -6.74 -9.70
C ASP A 146 11.76 -6.68 -8.27
N VAL A 147 12.59 -7.67 -7.95
CA VAL A 147 13.26 -7.84 -6.66
C VAL A 147 14.67 -7.20 -6.63
N SER A 148 15.07 -6.45 -7.64
CA SER A 148 16.43 -5.90 -7.79
C SER A 148 16.87 -5.03 -6.61
N ARG A 149 15.93 -4.32 -5.98
CA ARG A 149 16.16 -3.49 -4.80
C ARG A 149 16.14 -4.28 -3.50
N VAL A 150 15.55 -5.47 -3.47
CA VAL A 150 15.53 -6.32 -2.26
C VAL A 150 16.95 -6.82 -1.99
N PRO A 151 17.49 -6.64 -0.78
CA PRO A 151 18.84 -7.11 -0.47
C PRO A 151 18.98 -8.63 -0.52
N ALA A 152 20.21 -9.09 -0.82
CA ALA A 152 20.55 -10.50 -0.84
C ALA A 152 20.62 -11.08 0.60
N ALA A 153 20.50 -12.41 0.70
CA ALA A 153 20.32 -13.16 1.94
C ALA A 153 21.39 -12.95 3.03
N SER A 154 22.58 -12.47 2.66
CA SER A 154 23.68 -12.21 3.61
C SER A 154 23.56 -10.90 4.38
N SER A 155 22.64 -10.00 4.00
CA SER A 155 22.45 -8.73 4.68
C SER A 155 21.31 -8.82 5.69
N ARG A 156 21.59 -8.62 6.99
CA ARG A 156 20.54 -8.24 7.95
C ARG A 156 20.18 -6.79 7.66
N TRP A 157 19.40 -6.57 6.61
CA TRP A 157 19.03 -5.21 6.17
C TRP A 157 17.85 -4.63 6.96
N ILE A 158 17.29 -5.40 7.90
CA ILE A 158 16.28 -4.96 8.85
C ILE A 158 16.82 -5.24 10.26
N SER A 159 17.20 -4.17 10.97
CA SER A 159 17.35 -4.25 12.42
C SER A 159 15.97 -4.52 13.03
N SER A 160 15.90 -5.38 14.03
CA SER A 160 14.65 -5.65 14.77
C SER A 160 14.08 -4.41 15.47
N ILE A 161 14.84 -3.31 15.48
CA ILE A 161 14.55 -2.03 16.11
C ILE A 161 14.83 -0.94 15.08
N GLU A 162 13.81 -0.12 14.79
CA GLU A 162 13.98 1.12 14.02
C GLU A 162 13.78 2.34 14.93
N VAL A 163 14.78 3.23 14.94
CA VAL A 163 14.66 4.55 15.56
C VAL A 163 13.97 5.53 14.61
N ASP A 164 13.30 6.55 15.16
CA ASP A 164 12.48 7.50 14.41
C ASP A 164 13.26 8.21 13.28
N SER A 165 14.55 8.53 13.47
CA SER A 165 15.39 9.15 12.43
C SER A 165 15.61 8.22 11.22
N SER A 166 15.84 6.93 11.46
CA SER A 166 16.03 5.93 10.39
C SER A 166 14.75 5.73 9.58
N VAL A 167 13.58 5.70 10.25
CA VAL A 167 12.27 5.64 9.57
C VAL A 167 12.06 6.90 8.73
N ASP A 168 12.40 8.06 9.25
CA ASP A 168 12.25 9.32 8.52
C ASP A 168 13.16 9.39 7.28
N GLU A 169 14.43 8.96 7.38
CA GLU A 169 15.33 8.86 6.23
C GLU A 169 14.81 7.87 5.17
N ARG A 170 14.25 6.75 5.61
CA ARG A 170 13.61 5.75 4.75
C ARG A 170 12.42 6.32 3.99
N ILE A 171 11.56 7.07 4.66
CA ILE A 171 10.42 7.76 4.03
C ILE A 171 10.89 8.78 3.00
N GLU A 172 11.94 9.55 3.29
CA GLU A 172 12.46 10.54 2.34
C GLU A 172 13.03 9.86 1.08
N ARG A 173 13.74 8.73 1.22
CA ARG A 173 14.17 7.91 0.07
C ARG A 173 12.98 7.38 -0.72
N LEU A 174 11.98 6.80 -0.05
CA LEU A 174 10.76 6.31 -0.70
C LEU A 174 10.07 7.41 -1.51
N VAL A 175 9.82 8.58 -0.91
CA VAL A 175 9.15 9.71 -1.58
C VAL A 175 9.97 10.23 -2.75
N ARG A 176 11.30 10.36 -2.60
CA ARG A 176 12.18 10.76 -3.70
C ARG A 176 12.09 9.79 -4.86
N ASP A 177 12.22 8.50 -4.59
CA ASP A 177 12.22 7.45 -5.60
C ASP A 177 10.85 7.38 -6.32
N LEU A 178 9.73 7.44 -5.60
CA LEU A 178 8.39 7.50 -6.21
C LEU A 178 8.22 8.71 -7.13
N ARG A 179 8.79 9.86 -6.76
CA ARG A 179 8.74 11.09 -7.58
C ARG A 179 9.62 11.02 -8.81
N GLU A 180 10.82 10.47 -8.69
CA GLU A 180 11.71 10.25 -9.84
C GLU A 180 11.05 9.32 -10.84
N GLN A 181 10.43 8.25 -10.36
CA GLN A 181 9.72 7.29 -11.21
C GLN A 181 8.49 7.91 -11.87
N ALA A 182 7.66 8.63 -11.11
CA ALA A 182 6.52 9.35 -11.67
C ALA A 182 6.97 10.41 -12.71
N ARG A 183 8.09 11.12 -12.49
CA ARG A 183 8.59 12.08 -13.49
C ARG A 183 9.09 11.42 -14.76
N SER A 184 9.60 10.20 -14.66
CA SER A 184 10.09 9.43 -15.80
C SER A 184 8.97 8.71 -16.57
N SER A 185 7.76 8.62 -16.01
CA SER A 185 6.61 8.02 -16.68
C SER A 185 5.74 9.06 -17.38
N ASP A 186 5.14 8.67 -18.51
CA ASP A 186 4.20 9.54 -19.24
C ASP A 186 2.94 9.82 -18.40
N SER A 187 2.51 8.85 -17.58
CA SER A 187 1.35 8.99 -16.68
C SER A 187 1.54 10.04 -15.59
N ARG A 188 2.79 10.39 -15.27
CA ARG A 188 3.16 11.20 -14.11
C ARG A 188 2.60 10.67 -12.78
N ALA A 189 2.36 9.37 -12.70
CA ALA A 189 1.75 8.71 -11.55
C ALA A 189 2.48 7.41 -11.20
N ALA A 190 2.44 7.10 -9.90
CA ALA A 190 2.95 5.87 -9.32
C ALA A 190 1.97 5.38 -8.26
N VAL A 191 1.79 4.07 -8.17
CA VAL A 191 1.01 3.42 -7.11
C VAL A 191 1.98 2.72 -6.17
N CYS A 192 1.90 3.01 -4.88
CA CYS A 192 2.73 2.36 -3.86
C CYS A 192 1.84 1.59 -2.88
N VAL A 193 2.04 0.28 -2.78
CA VAL A 193 1.41 -0.58 -1.78
C VAL A 193 2.36 -0.72 -0.60
N GLY A 194 1.89 -0.38 0.58
CA GLY A 194 2.69 -0.34 1.81
C GLY A 194 1.82 -0.59 3.02
N HIS A 195 2.28 -0.14 4.19
CA HIS A 195 1.65 -0.46 5.47
C HIS A 195 1.18 0.79 6.20
N SER A 196 0.21 0.61 7.10
CA SER A 196 -0.52 1.71 7.72
C SER A 196 0.38 2.61 8.57
N MET A 197 1.32 2.06 9.34
CA MET A 197 2.21 2.88 10.19
C MET A 197 3.27 3.63 9.39
N LEU A 198 3.77 3.04 8.29
CA LEU A 198 4.60 3.76 7.32
C LEU A 198 3.86 4.97 6.76
N PHE A 199 2.65 4.77 6.20
CA PHE A 199 1.90 5.86 5.58
C PHE A 199 1.47 6.91 6.60
N LEU A 200 1.06 6.51 7.80
CA LEU A 200 0.77 7.43 8.90
C LEU A 200 1.97 8.33 9.21
N ARG A 201 3.19 7.78 9.23
CA ARG A 201 4.41 8.56 9.47
C ARG A 201 4.74 9.45 8.28
N LEU A 202 4.60 8.96 7.05
CA LEU A 202 4.79 9.74 5.82
C LEU A 202 3.88 10.95 5.82
N PHE A 203 2.58 10.76 6.07
CA PHE A 203 1.63 11.85 6.17
C PHE A 203 2.00 12.78 7.32
N LYS A 204 2.20 12.31 8.56
CA LYS A 204 2.64 13.19 9.67
C LYS A 204 3.84 14.07 9.30
N ARG A 205 4.84 13.52 8.61
CA ARG A 205 6.07 14.24 8.24
C ARG A 205 5.88 15.22 7.10
N HIS A 206 5.42 14.76 5.94
CA HIS A 206 5.32 15.58 4.73
C HIS A 206 4.13 16.55 4.78
N TRP A 207 3.11 16.22 5.56
CA TRP A 207 1.94 17.06 5.79
C TRP A 207 2.21 18.16 6.84
N ALA A 208 2.93 17.87 7.93
CA ALA A 208 3.31 18.89 8.91
C ALA A 208 4.23 19.98 8.34
N LYS A 209 5.11 19.63 7.39
CA LYS A 209 5.94 20.60 6.67
C LYS A 209 5.06 21.54 5.82
N ALA A 210 4.05 21.03 5.14
CA ALA A 210 3.12 21.82 4.32
C ALA A 210 2.23 22.76 5.17
N ALA A 211 1.71 22.28 6.31
CA ALA A 211 0.85 23.06 7.21
C ALA A 211 1.52 24.34 7.72
N LYS A 212 2.83 24.27 8.00
CA LYS A 212 3.61 25.41 8.49
C LYS A 212 3.81 26.49 7.42
N LEU A 213 3.74 26.12 6.13
CA LEU A 213 4.05 26.98 5.00
C LEU A 213 2.80 27.60 4.36
N HIS A 214 1.66 26.92 4.36
CA HIS A 214 0.45 27.36 3.66
C HIS A 214 -0.61 27.93 4.61
N ARG A 215 -0.88 29.25 4.51
CA ARG A 215 -2.12 29.88 4.99
C ARG A 215 -3.13 29.87 3.83
N GLY A 216 -4.27 29.19 3.95
CA GLY A 216 -5.33 29.16 2.91
C GLY A 216 -5.98 27.79 2.70
N ALA A 217 -6.54 27.52 1.51
CA ALA A 217 -7.35 26.33 1.14
C ALA A 217 -6.74 24.98 1.53
N SER A 218 -5.41 24.89 1.61
CA SER A 218 -4.74 23.70 2.13
C SER A 218 -5.18 23.40 3.57
N ALA A 219 -5.32 24.43 4.43
CA ALA A 219 -5.72 24.35 5.85
C ALA A 219 -7.08 23.67 6.08
N ASP A 220 -8.04 23.84 5.17
CA ASP A 220 -9.38 23.27 5.33
C ASP A 220 -9.36 21.75 5.16
N PHE A 221 -8.51 21.23 4.27
CA PHE A 221 -8.31 19.79 4.16
C PHE A 221 -7.70 19.20 5.44
N PHE A 222 -6.76 19.87 6.13
CA PHE A 222 -6.20 19.37 7.40
C PHE A 222 -7.30 19.17 8.46
N ARG A 223 -8.36 19.98 8.38
CA ARG A 223 -9.50 19.92 9.29
C ARG A 223 -10.55 18.90 8.87
N SER A 224 -10.49 18.43 7.62
CA SER A 224 -11.38 17.38 7.10
C SER A 224 -11.22 16.06 7.87
N PRO A 225 -12.26 15.21 7.91
CA PRO A 225 -12.17 13.90 8.54
C PRO A 225 -11.02 13.05 7.99
N LEU A 226 -10.85 13.00 6.65
CA LEU A 226 -9.77 12.25 6.02
C LEU A 226 -8.38 12.78 6.43
N GLY A 227 -8.19 14.09 6.43
CA GLY A 227 -6.94 14.72 6.86
C GLY A 227 -6.56 14.37 8.30
N ARG A 228 -7.55 14.32 9.21
CA ARG A 228 -7.31 13.88 10.60
C ARG A 228 -6.99 12.39 10.66
N THR A 229 -7.72 11.54 9.95
CA THR A 229 -7.47 10.09 9.91
C THR A 229 -6.06 9.78 9.44
N LEU A 230 -5.63 10.40 8.33
CA LEU A 230 -4.27 10.27 7.78
C LEU A 230 -3.16 10.67 8.76
N GLN A 231 -3.47 11.53 9.75
CA GLN A 231 -2.51 12.01 10.75
C GLN A 231 -2.59 11.31 12.10
N THR A 232 -3.68 10.64 12.42
CA THR A 232 -3.94 10.19 13.80
C THR A 232 -4.24 8.70 13.91
N HIS A 233 -4.72 8.07 12.84
CA HIS A 233 -5.18 6.69 12.86
C HIS A 233 -4.44 5.84 11.82
N ALA A 234 -4.47 4.53 12.03
CA ALA A 234 -4.12 3.59 10.97
C ALA A 234 -5.11 3.77 9.80
N LEU A 235 -4.59 3.68 8.57
CA LEU A 235 -5.43 3.72 7.38
C LEU A 235 -6.29 2.46 7.30
N ALA A 236 -7.50 2.60 6.75
CA ALA A 236 -8.32 1.45 6.41
C ALA A 236 -7.53 0.50 5.49
N ASN A 237 -7.64 -0.80 5.76
CA ASN A 237 -7.01 -1.80 4.92
C ASN A 237 -7.61 -1.75 3.51
N CYS A 238 -6.76 -1.95 2.50
CA CYS A 238 -7.17 -1.95 1.09
C CYS A 238 -7.94 -0.67 0.70
N ALA A 239 -7.35 0.48 0.98
CA ALA A 239 -7.81 1.78 0.50
C ALA A 239 -6.74 2.45 -0.37
N ILE A 240 -7.19 3.20 -1.38
CA ILE A 240 -6.35 3.96 -2.30
C ILE A 240 -6.59 5.44 -2.07
N ILE A 241 -5.52 6.12 -1.73
CA ILE A 241 -5.49 7.55 -1.48
C ILE A 241 -4.65 8.18 -2.58
N ALA A 242 -5.26 9.02 -3.40
CA ALA A 242 -4.51 9.88 -4.31
C ALA A 242 -3.82 10.96 -3.50
N VAL A 243 -2.54 11.20 -3.80
CA VAL A 243 -1.72 12.19 -3.12
C VAL A 243 -1.00 13.01 -4.19
N ASP A 244 -1.29 14.31 -4.24
CA ASP A 244 -0.56 15.24 -5.09
C ASP A 244 0.60 15.84 -4.30
N LEU A 245 1.81 15.70 -4.83
CA LEU A 245 3.05 16.18 -4.22
C LEU A 245 3.59 17.42 -4.93
N ASP A 246 4.13 18.37 -4.17
CA ASP A 246 4.85 19.52 -4.73
C ASP A 246 6.26 19.15 -5.22
N LYS A 247 6.98 20.14 -5.76
CA LYS A 247 8.37 19.99 -6.22
C LYS A 247 9.37 19.66 -5.11
N ASP A 248 8.99 19.77 -3.84
CA ASP A 248 9.79 19.44 -2.67
C ASP A 248 9.33 18.11 -2.02
N GLY A 249 8.32 17.44 -2.60
CA GLY A 249 7.76 16.20 -2.09
C GLY A 249 6.85 16.39 -0.88
N ARG A 250 6.34 17.59 -0.66
CA ARG A 250 5.30 17.86 0.35
C ARG A 250 3.95 17.51 -0.22
N VAL A 251 3.03 17.07 0.65
CA VAL A 251 1.67 16.79 0.23
C VAL A 251 0.90 18.10 0.08
N VAL A 252 0.37 18.35 -1.12
CA VAL A 252 -0.45 19.53 -1.45
C VAL A 252 -1.93 19.20 -1.32
N HIS A 253 -2.30 18.00 -1.79
CA HIS A 253 -3.67 17.52 -1.79
C HIS A 253 -3.68 16.00 -1.57
N ALA A 254 -4.70 15.49 -0.91
CA ALA A 254 -4.97 14.07 -0.85
C ALA A 254 -6.46 13.80 -0.86
N ARG A 255 -6.88 12.66 -1.42
CA ARG A 255 -8.29 12.27 -1.47
C ARG A 255 -8.42 10.76 -1.51
N LEU A 256 -9.46 10.24 -0.88
CA LEU A 256 -9.82 8.83 -0.97
C LEU A 256 -10.41 8.58 -2.36
N LEU A 257 -9.74 7.77 -3.17
CA LEU A 257 -10.24 7.38 -4.50
C LEU A 257 -11.20 6.21 -4.41
N CYS A 258 -10.79 5.21 -3.64
CA CYS A 258 -11.49 3.96 -3.50
C CYS A 258 -11.09 3.30 -2.19
N ASP A 259 -12.02 2.60 -1.56
CA ASP A 259 -11.75 1.67 -0.46
C ASP A 259 -12.41 0.33 -0.77
N SER A 260 -12.10 -0.69 0.02
CA SER A 260 -12.72 -2.01 -0.09
C SER A 260 -14.19 -2.03 0.33
N GLY A 261 -14.70 -0.96 0.97
CA GLY A 261 -16.06 -0.86 1.51
C GLY A 261 -16.23 -1.54 2.88
N PHE A 262 -15.22 -2.29 3.33
CA PHE A 262 -15.18 -2.84 4.67
C PHE A 262 -14.84 -1.73 5.64
N ARG A 263 -15.78 -1.36 6.52
CA ARG A 263 -15.59 -0.32 7.54
C ARG A 263 -14.75 -0.77 8.73
N ASP A 264 -14.33 -2.03 8.74
CA ASP A 264 -13.47 -2.55 9.78
C ASP A 264 -12.12 -1.81 9.77
N GLY A 265 -11.98 -0.83 10.66
CA GLY A 265 -10.74 -0.08 10.85
C GLY A 265 -10.81 1.42 10.57
N ILE A 266 -11.93 1.95 10.05
CA ILE A 266 -12.17 3.39 10.20
C ILE A 266 -12.74 3.60 11.60
N ILE A 267 -11.85 3.91 12.53
CA ILE A 267 -12.24 4.44 13.83
C ILE A 267 -12.87 5.82 13.58
N ASP A 268 -14.18 5.83 13.35
CA ASP A 268 -14.95 7.04 13.03
C ASP A 268 -15.05 8.00 14.23
N SER A 269 -14.68 7.57 15.45
CA SER A 269 -14.73 8.43 16.62
C SER A 269 -13.63 8.19 17.66
N ALA A 270 -13.27 9.24 18.40
CA ALA A 270 -12.41 9.14 19.58
C ALA A 270 -12.93 8.17 20.66
N LYS A 271 -14.23 7.82 20.64
CA LYS A 271 -14.83 6.82 21.53
C LYS A 271 -14.44 5.39 21.14
N ASP A 272 -14.30 5.11 19.84
CA ASP A 272 -13.94 3.78 19.35
C ASP A 272 -12.48 3.43 19.69
N VAL A 273 -11.59 4.45 19.77
CA VAL A 273 -10.20 4.30 20.25
C VAL A 273 -10.15 3.87 21.73
N ALA A 274 -11.08 4.34 22.56
CA ALA A 274 -11.11 4.04 23.99
C ALA A 274 -11.65 2.63 24.28
N ALA A 275 -12.55 2.12 23.44
CA ALA A 275 -13.06 0.75 23.53
C ALA A 275 -11.97 -0.29 23.17
N TRP A 276 -11.13 0.02 22.17
CA TRP A 276 -10.03 -0.86 21.74
C TRP A 276 -8.92 -1.04 22.78
N LYS A 277 -8.70 -0.08 23.69
CA LYS A 277 -7.70 -0.21 24.77
C LYS A 277 -8.13 -1.11 25.93
N LYS A 278 -9.37 -1.60 25.93
CA LYS A 278 -9.96 -2.43 27.01
C LYS A 278 -10.22 -3.88 26.60
N SER A 279 -9.93 -4.23 25.35
CA SER A 279 -9.91 -5.60 24.80
C SER A 279 -8.48 -6.07 24.62
#